data_AF-A0A7J4LCV8-F1
#
_entry.id   AF-A0A7J4LCV8-F1
#
_cell.length_a   1.000
_cell.length_b   1.000
_cell.length_c   1.000
_cell.angle_alpha   90.00
_cell.angle_beta   90.00
_cell.angle_gamma   90.00
#
_symmetry.space_group_name_H-M   'P 1'
#
loop_
_entity.id
_entity.type
_entity.pdbx_description
1 polymer ?
#
loop_
_entity_poly.entity_id
_entity_poly.type
_entity_poly.pdbx_seq_one_letter_code
_entity_poly.pdbx_strand_id
1 'polypeptide(L)'
;MHPGEFGRETEIVVCREGMGLGKGGGIAQRGTFAEAGSPDIIVVAMSPGRRHITSPVCDITTALRKEQIDVSVLVLNAGAGTPPDAPGQTRGLGPNFGVNEKEINQIRSAKLVILHHGNIRSHLVYKVRTILRYVDRPAIVISQAPVDFEDFAKVGVKTKYVMPREEDIKTEGTVVGIVSGVIRGQACPKEKLDEIISKISPLLKEYNIIKKRI
;
A
#
# COMPACT_ATOMS: atom_id res chain seq x y z
N MET A 1 27.42 -11.62 30.07
CA MET A 1 26.88 -10.48 29.29
C MET A 1 27.77 -10.26 28.08
N HIS A 2 27.32 -10.68 26.91
CA HIS A 2 27.92 -10.37 25.62
C HIS A 2 26.95 -9.48 24.83
N PRO A 3 27.38 -8.35 24.25
CA PRO A 3 26.55 -7.51 23.41
C PRO A 3 26.64 -8.05 21.97
N GLY A 4 25.63 -8.78 21.50
CA GLY A 4 25.75 -9.44 20.20
C GLY A 4 24.55 -10.20 19.67
N GLU A 5 23.32 -9.70 19.83
CA GLU A 5 22.17 -10.22 19.09
C GLU A 5 21.41 -9.06 18.43
N PHE A 6 21.82 -8.70 17.22
CA PHE A 6 21.01 -7.86 16.31
C PHE A 6 20.33 -8.77 15.28
N GLY A 7 19.35 -9.54 15.74
CA GLY A 7 18.40 -10.25 14.88
C GLY A 7 16.98 -9.86 15.28
N ARG A 8 16.08 -9.59 14.33
CA ARG A 8 14.66 -9.36 14.69
C ARG A 8 13.98 -10.69 14.94
N GLU A 9 13.20 -10.75 16.02
CA GLU A 9 12.49 -11.93 16.50
C GLU A 9 11.53 -12.53 15.45
N THR A 10 11.19 -13.81 15.60
CA THR A 10 10.20 -14.48 14.74
C THR A 10 8.81 -13.95 15.09
N GLU A 11 8.12 -13.36 14.12
CA GLU A 11 6.81 -12.76 14.33
C GLU A 11 5.71 -13.52 13.58
N ILE A 12 4.62 -13.80 14.28
CA ILE A 12 3.39 -14.35 13.68
C ILE A 12 2.52 -13.17 13.25
N VAL A 13 2.57 -12.81 11.97
CA VAL A 13 1.69 -11.76 11.43
C VAL A 13 0.41 -12.38 10.87
N VAL A 14 -0.69 -12.17 11.57
CA VAL A 14 -2.01 -12.71 11.20
C VAL A 14 -2.77 -11.69 10.35
N CYS A 15 -2.74 -11.83 9.03
CA CYS A 15 -3.56 -11.03 8.11
C CYS A 15 -5.04 -11.45 8.05
N ARG A 16 -5.53 -12.21 9.04
CA ARG A 16 -6.87 -12.81 9.03
C ARG A 16 -7.65 -12.37 10.27
N GLU A 17 -8.54 -11.41 10.10
CA GLU A 17 -9.67 -11.23 11.00
C GLU A 17 -10.94 -11.60 10.23
N GLY A 18 -11.61 -12.68 10.62
CA GLY A 18 -12.87 -13.09 10.01
C GLY A 18 -13.88 -13.49 11.08
N MET A 19 -15.07 -12.89 11.06
CA MET A 19 -16.26 -13.53 11.61
C MET A 19 -16.85 -14.42 10.52
N GLY A 20 -16.68 -15.73 10.65
CA GLY A 20 -17.26 -16.73 9.74
C GLY A 20 -17.09 -18.14 10.30
N LEU A 21 -18.20 -18.70 10.81
CA LEU A 21 -18.35 -20.11 11.20
C LEU A 21 -18.26 -21.00 9.94
N GLY A 22 -17.06 -21.44 9.57
CA GLY A 22 -16.89 -22.38 8.46
C GLY A 22 -15.44 -22.80 8.22
N LYS A 23 -15.23 -24.05 7.78
CA LYS A 23 -13.91 -24.59 7.42
C LYS A 23 -13.43 -23.99 6.10
N GLY A 24 -12.89 -22.78 6.17
CA GLY A 24 -12.31 -22.02 5.07
C GLY A 24 -11.97 -20.62 5.54
N GLY A 25 -10.79 -20.48 6.17
CA GLY A 25 -10.36 -19.26 6.87
C GLY A 25 -10.65 -17.97 6.09
N GLY A 26 -11.41 -17.07 6.72
CA GLY A 26 -11.99 -15.90 6.06
C GLY A 26 -10.97 -14.92 5.46
N ILE A 27 -11.40 -14.21 4.41
CA ILE A 27 -10.68 -13.09 3.80
C ILE A 27 -10.59 -11.96 4.83
N ALA A 28 -9.43 -11.27 4.89
CA ALA A 28 -9.23 -10.09 5.73
C ALA A 28 -10.37 -9.09 5.54
N GLN A 29 -10.93 -8.58 6.63
CA GLN A 29 -12.05 -7.64 6.60
C GLN A 29 -11.59 -6.19 6.53
N ARG A 30 -12.56 -5.29 6.37
CA ARG A 30 -12.33 -3.84 6.45
C ARG A 30 -11.74 -3.50 7.82
N GLY A 31 -10.70 -2.67 7.85
CA GLY A 31 -10.05 -2.25 9.09
C GLY A 31 -9.03 -3.25 9.65
N THR A 32 -8.82 -4.42 9.02
CA THR A 32 -7.78 -5.37 9.45
C THR A 32 -6.41 -4.72 9.39
N PHE A 33 -5.68 -4.76 10.49
CA PHE A 33 -4.29 -4.35 10.57
C PHE A 33 -3.44 -5.52 11.08
N ALA A 34 -2.66 -6.09 10.17
CA ALA A 34 -1.71 -7.15 10.48
C ALA A 34 -0.35 -6.50 10.75
N GLU A 35 -0.07 -6.26 12.01
CA GLU A 35 1.13 -5.54 12.44
C GLU A 35 2.35 -6.47 12.50
N ALA A 36 3.47 -6.02 11.92
CA ALA A 36 4.80 -6.48 12.27
C ALA A 36 5.35 -5.60 13.41
N GLY A 37 6.17 -6.14 14.31
CA GLY A 37 6.64 -5.43 15.51
C GLY A 37 7.54 -4.22 15.20
N SER A 38 8.23 -4.23 14.06
CA SER A 38 8.96 -3.06 13.55
C SER A 38 8.85 -2.98 12.02
N PRO A 39 7.75 -2.42 11.48
CA PRO A 39 7.47 -2.51 10.06
C PRO A 39 8.38 -1.57 9.27
N ASP A 40 9.21 -2.14 8.41
CA ASP A 40 9.94 -1.36 7.41
C ASP A 40 8.99 -0.85 6.33
N ILE A 41 8.07 -1.73 5.92
CA ILE A 41 7.09 -1.48 4.87
C ILE A 41 5.68 -1.70 5.42
N ILE A 42 4.74 -0.88 5.00
CA ILE A 42 3.31 -1.17 5.14
C ILE A 42 2.65 -1.32 3.77
N VAL A 43 1.91 -2.40 3.57
CA VAL A 43 1.08 -2.60 2.38
C VAL A 43 -0.36 -2.19 2.69
N VAL A 44 -0.84 -1.15 2.03
CA VAL A 44 -2.19 -0.63 2.15
C VAL A 44 -3.07 -1.24 1.07
N ALA A 45 -4.03 -2.05 1.49
CA ALA A 45 -5.02 -2.71 0.67
C ALA A 45 -6.36 -1.97 0.71
N MET A 46 -7.05 -1.98 -0.42
CA MET A 46 -8.43 -1.47 -0.49
C MET A 46 -9.39 -2.43 0.22
N SER A 47 -10.46 -1.88 0.78
CA SER A 47 -11.54 -2.65 1.39
C SER A 47 -12.01 -3.80 0.49
N PRO A 48 -12.14 -5.02 1.02
CA PRO A 48 -12.68 -6.14 0.29
C PRO A 48 -14.16 -5.92 -0.04
N GLY A 49 -14.62 -6.64 -1.05
CA GLY A 49 -15.99 -6.64 -1.53
C GLY A 49 -16.15 -7.72 -2.58
N ARG A 50 -17.36 -7.89 -3.15
CA ARG A 50 -17.63 -8.94 -4.16
C ARG A 50 -16.63 -8.99 -5.32
N ARG A 51 -15.99 -7.87 -5.65
CA ARG A 51 -14.99 -7.72 -6.73
C ARG A 51 -13.57 -7.38 -6.24
N HIS A 52 -13.35 -7.37 -4.93
CA HIS A 52 -12.10 -6.97 -4.30
C HIS A 52 -11.62 -8.09 -3.38
N ILE A 53 -10.83 -8.99 -3.95
CA ILE A 53 -10.13 -10.05 -3.22
C ILE A 53 -8.66 -9.63 -3.12
N THR A 54 -8.10 -9.63 -1.91
CA THR A 54 -6.75 -9.13 -1.60
C THR A 54 -5.63 -10.10 -1.99
N SER A 55 -5.88 -11.06 -2.89
CA SER A 55 -4.90 -12.10 -3.27
C SER A 55 -3.52 -11.53 -3.66
N PRO A 56 -3.41 -10.50 -4.52
CA PRO A 56 -2.10 -9.94 -4.85
C PRO A 56 -1.37 -9.36 -3.64
N VAL A 57 -2.11 -8.79 -2.68
CA VAL A 57 -1.52 -8.24 -1.44
C VAL A 57 -0.89 -9.36 -0.60
N CYS A 58 -1.53 -10.52 -0.53
CA CYS A 58 -0.97 -11.69 0.14
C CYS A 58 0.32 -12.18 -0.54
N ASP A 59 0.35 -12.23 -1.87
CA ASP A 59 1.53 -12.67 -2.63
C ASP A 59 2.70 -11.68 -2.48
N ILE A 60 2.41 -10.38 -2.58
CA ILE A 60 3.39 -9.30 -2.41
C ILE A 60 4.00 -9.35 -1.01
N THR A 61 3.16 -9.42 0.02
CA THR A 61 3.63 -9.46 1.42
C THR A 61 4.45 -10.72 1.71
N THR A 62 4.06 -11.87 1.12
CA THR A 62 4.83 -13.11 1.21
C THR A 62 6.18 -12.99 0.52
N ALA A 63 6.25 -12.40 -0.67
CA ALA A 63 7.50 -12.19 -1.40
C ALA A 63 8.45 -11.25 -0.63
N LEU A 64 7.93 -10.16 -0.06
CA LEU A 64 8.73 -9.23 0.75
C LEU A 64 9.27 -9.87 2.03
N ARG A 65 8.48 -10.72 2.69
CA ARG A 65 8.93 -11.46 3.87
C ARG A 65 10.00 -12.49 3.54
N LYS A 66 9.94 -13.14 2.36
CA LYS A 66 11.03 -14.01 1.87
C LYS A 66 12.32 -13.24 1.65
N GLU A 67 12.22 -11.97 1.30
CA GLU A 67 13.35 -11.02 1.22
C GLU A 67 13.78 -10.46 2.59
N GLN A 68 13.25 -11.01 3.68
CA GLN A 68 13.56 -10.63 5.07
C GLN A 68 13.24 -9.17 5.38
N ILE A 69 12.17 -8.65 4.76
CA ILE A 69 11.63 -7.32 5.03
C ILE A 69 10.44 -7.47 5.97
N ASP A 70 10.38 -6.66 7.02
CA ASP A 70 9.22 -6.66 7.92
C ASP A 70 8.11 -5.83 7.34
N VAL A 71 6.95 -6.47 7.18
CA VAL A 71 5.82 -5.92 6.44
C VAL A 71 4.54 -6.01 7.26
N SER A 72 4.00 -4.84 7.59
CA SER A 72 2.63 -4.70 8.07
C SER A 72 1.64 -4.64 6.90
N VAL A 73 0.40 -5.06 7.14
CA VAL A 73 -0.69 -4.96 6.16
C VAL A 73 -1.84 -4.19 6.77
N LEU A 74 -2.33 -3.19 6.06
CA LEU A 74 -3.53 -2.45 6.45
C LEU A 74 -4.60 -2.60 5.37
N VAL A 75 -5.75 -3.15 5.73
CA VAL A 75 -6.95 -3.13 4.90
C VAL A 75 -7.80 -1.93 5.34
N LEU A 76 -7.95 -0.95 4.45
CA LEU A 76 -8.70 0.27 4.78
C LEU A 76 -10.17 -0.05 5.13
N ASN A 77 -10.72 0.72 6.06
CA ASN A 77 -12.14 0.72 6.39
C ASN A 77 -12.98 1.28 5.23
N ALA A 78 -12.53 2.40 4.67
CA ALA A 78 -13.19 3.11 3.57
C ALA A 78 -12.31 3.12 2.30
N GLY A 79 -11.82 1.95 1.88
CA GLY A 79 -10.99 1.77 0.68
C GLY A 79 -11.76 1.60 -0.64
N ALA A 80 -13.08 1.45 -0.58
CA ALA A 80 -13.95 1.43 -1.77
C ALA A 80 -14.17 2.85 -2.33
N GLY A 81 -14.86 2.97 -3.47
CA GLY A 81 -15.33 4.30 -3.92
C GLY A 81 -14.29 5.23 -4.53
N THR A 82 -14.59 6.52 -4.51
CA THR A 82 -13.74 7.63 -4.94
C THR A 82 -13.63 8.69 -3.84
N PRO A 83 -12.52 9.43 -3.74
CA PRO A 83 -12.42 10.56 -2.82
C PRO A 83 -13.43 11.66 -3.16
N PRO A 84 -13.96 12.42 -2.19
CA PRO A 84 -14.96 13.47 -2.43
C PRO A 84 -14.50 14.56 -3.41
N ASP A 85 -13.20 14.82 -3.48
CA ASP A 85 -12.57 15.84 -4.32
C ASP A 85 -12.10 15.30 -5.69
N ALA A 86 -12.57 14.10 -6.08
CA ALA A 86 -12.33 13.52 -7.40
C ALA A 86 -13.41 13.95 -8.42
N PRO A 87 -13.04 14.28 -9.66
CA PRO A 87 -13.98 14.64 -10.72
C PRO A 87 -14.85 13.44 -11.12
N GLY A 88 -16.10 13.70 -11.50
CA GLY A 88 -17.03 12.66 -11.97
C GLY A 88 -17.71 11.84 -10.86
N GLN A 89 -17.65 12.29 -9.60
CA GLN A 89 -18.48 11.77 -8.52
C GLN A 89 -19.97 11.87 -8.90
N THR A 90 -20.63 10.73 -9.07
CA THR A 90 -22.09 10.67 -9.05
C THR A 90 -22.52 11.04 -7.63
N ARG A 91 -22.88 12.32 -7.42
CA ARG A 91 -23.27 12.89 -6.12
C ARG A 91 -24.20 11.92 -5.36
N GLY A 92 -23.66 11.21 -4.37
CA GLY A 92 -24.44 10.53 -3.32
C GLY A 92 -24.86 9.06 -3.53
N LEU A 93 -24.43 8.35 -4.58
CA LEU A 93 -24.93 6.97 -4.86
C LEU A 93 -23.90 5.83 -4.74
N GLY A 94 -22.70 6.11 -4.21
CA GLY A 94 -21.64 5.08 -4.03
C GLY A 94 -20.88 5.23 -2.71
N PRO A 95 -20.13 4.19 -2.28
CA PRO A 95 -19.27 4.30 -1.11
C PRO A 95 -18.21 5.39 -1.36
N ASN A 96 -17.89 6.17 -0.32
CA ASN A 96 -16.81 7.16 -0.38
C ASN A 96 -15.47 6.53 -0.01
N PHE A 97 -14.40 6.98 -0.66
CA PHE A 97 -13.05 6.65 -0.23
C PHE A 97 -12.59 7.61 0.86
N GLY A 98 -11.93 7.09 1.89
CA GLY A 98 -11.29 7.91 2.92
C GLY A 98 -10.29 7.11 3.76
N VAL A 99 -9.47 7.84 4.49
CA VAL A 99 -8.59 7.32 5.55
C VAL A 99 -8.93 8.04 6.84
N ASN A 100 -9.04 7.30 7.94
CA ASN A 100 -9.24 7.88 9.27
C ASN A 100 -7.90 8.12 9.98
N GLU A 101 -7.92 8.82 11.11
CA GLU A 101 -6.72 9.16 11.87
C GLU A 101 -5.94 7.94 12.37
N LYS A 102 -6.65 6.88 12.80
CA LYS A 102 -6.04 5.61 13.20
C LYS A 102 -5.25 4.99 12.04
N GLU A 103 -5.85 4.94 10.86
CA GLU A 103 -5.22 4.41 9.64
C GLU A 103 -4.03 5.28 9.21
N ILE A 104 -4.13 6.60 9.31
CA ILE A 104 -3.01 7.52 9.04
C ILE A 104 -1.82 7.21 9.96
N ASN A 105 -2.07 7.05 11.28
CA ASN A 105 -1.02 6.74 12.25
C ASN A 105 -0.41 5.34 12.01
N GLN A 106 -1.23 4.37 11.63
CA GLN A 106 -0.75 3.03 11.24
C GLN A 106 0.12 3.08 9.98
N ILE A 107 -0.22 3.91 8.99
CA ILE A 107 0.60 4.04 7.78
C ILE A 107 1.93 4.75 8.10
N ARG A 108 1.91 5.75 8.99
CA ARG A 108 3.09 6.51 9.42
C ARG A 108 4.10 5.67 10.22
N SER A 109 3.72 4.53 10.79
CA SER A 109 4.65 3.69 11.54
C SER A 109 5.74 3.06 10.66
N ALA A 110 5.46 2.84 9.36
CA ALA A 110 6.40 2.24 8.42
C ALA A 110 7.23 3.29 7.65
N LYS A 111 8.46 2.93 7.29
CA LYS A 111 9.39 3.81 6.56
C LYS A 111 9.00 4.00 5.08
N LEU A 112 8.46 2.96 4.46
CA LEU A 112 8.02 2.96 3.06
C LEU A 112 6.59 2.40 2.94
N VAL A 113 5.78 3.00 2.09
CA VAL A 113 4.37 2.62 1.91
C VAL A 113 4.17 1.95 0.55
N ILE A 114 3.43 0.86 0.50
CA ILE A 114 2.95 0.25 -0.75
C ILE A 114 1.44 0.47 -0.84
N LEU A 115 0.99 1.16 -1.88
CA LEU A 115 -0.41 1.49 -2.12
C LEU A 115 -0.96 0.60 -3.24
N HIS A 116 -1.77 -0.40 -2.90
CA HIS A 116 -2.33 -1.33 -3.87
C HIS A 116 -3.74 -0.90 -4.34
N HIS A 117 -3.90 -0.64 -5.64
CA HIS A 117 -5.10 -0.08 -6.25
C HIS A 117 -5.63 -0.87 -7.46
N GLY A 118 -6.83 -0.48 -7.93
CA GLY A 118 -7.55 -1.15 -9.00
C GLY A 118 -7.28 -0.62 -10.41
N ASN A 119 -8.26 -0.80 -11.29
CA ASN A 119 -8.14 -0.56 -12.73
C ASN A 119 -8.69 0.78 -13.24
N ILE A 120 -9.14 1.67 -12.36
CA ILE A 120 -9.69 2.97 -12.78
C ILE A 120 -8.66 4.04 -12.48
N ARG A 121 -8.00 4.55 -13.54
CA ARG A 121 -6.90 5.53 -13.47
C ARG A 121 -7.29 6.78 -12.69
N SER A 122 -8.41 7.41 -13.02
CA SER A 122 -8.90 8.58 -12.27
C SER A 122 -9.17 8.27 -10.79
N HIS A 123 -9.62 7.06 -10.45
CA HIS A 123 -9.88 6.73 -9.05
C HIS A 123 -8.58 6.52 -8.29
N LEU A 124 -7.62 5.79 -8.87
CA LEU A 124 -6.40 5.45 -8.15
C LEU A 124 -5.54 6.68 -7.89
N VAL A 125 -5.40 7.61 -8.84
CA VAL A 125 -4.54 8.79 -8.66
C VAL A 125 -5.06 9.70 -7.55
N TYR A 126 -6.39 9.87 -7.48
CA TYR A 126 -7.02 10.65 -6.41
C TYR A 126 -6.97 9.93 -5.06
N LYS A 127 -7.08 8.60 -5.02
CA LYS A 127 -6.91 7.83 -3.77
C LYS A 127 -5.51 7.95 -3.21
N VAL A 128 -4.50 7.79 -4.06
CA VAL A 128 -3.09 7.98 -3.69
C VAL A 128 -2.89 9.39 -3.12
N ARG A 129 -3.44 10.41 -3.79
CA ARG A 129 -3.43 11.78 -3.27
C ARG A 129 -4.07 11.90 -1.90
N THR A 130 -5.25 11.33 -1.69
CA THR A 130 -5.94 11.40 -0.38
C THR A 130 -5.12 10.76 0.74
N ILE A 131 -4.45 9.63 0.49
CA ILE A 131 -3.60 8.99 1.49
C ILE A 131 -2.37 9.86 1.77
N LEU A 132 -1.63 10.24 0.72
CA LEU A 132 -0.37 10.98 0.85
C LEU A 132 -0.55 12.44 1.26
N ARG A 133 -1.78 12.96 1.25
CA ARG A 133 -2.12 14.26 1.87
C ARG A 133 -1.82 14.30 3.36
N TYR A 134 -1.94 13.16 4.04
CA TYR A 134 -1.78 13.08 5.49
C TYR A 134 -0.62 12.19 5.92
N VAL A 135 0.14 11.65 4.96
CA VAL A 135 1.21 10.70 5.23
C VAL A 135 2.47 11.18 4.53
N ASP A 136 3.37 11.81 5.28
CA ASP A 136 4.73 12.14 4.84
C ASP A 136 5.62 10.89 4.80
N ARG A 137 5.42 10.05 3.77
CA ARG A 137 6.25 8.88 3.50
C ARG A 137 6.48 8.70 2.00
N PRO A 138 7.62 8.10 1.61
CA PRO A 138 7.79 7.59 0.26
C PRO A 138 6.80 6.44 0.01
N ALA A 139 6.21 6.41 -1.18
CA ALA A 139 5.21 5.43 -1.55
C ALA A 139 5.47 4.79 -2.91
N ILE A 140 5.27 3.48 -2.99
CA ILE A 140 5.20 2.73 -4.25
C ILE A 140 3.74 2.47 -4.55
N VAL A 141 3.29 2.83 -5.75
CA VAL A 141 1.92 2.54 -6.20
C VAL A 141 1.93 1.25 -7.02
N ILE A 142 1.11 0.29 -6.59
CA ILE A 142 0.88 -0.96 -7.32
C ILE A 142 -0.55 -0.94 -7.83
N SER A 143 -0.76 -1.06 -9.14
CA SER A 143 -2.09 -0.94 -9.74
C SER A 143 -2.34 -1.92 -10.87
N GLN A 144 -3.61 -2.18 -11.15
CA GLN A 144 -4.00 -2.87 -12.38
C GLN A 144 -3.89 -1.93 -13.58
N ALA A 145 -4.40 -0.70 -13.44
CA ALA A 145 -4.36 0.28 -14.52
C ALA A 145 -2.93 0.78 -14.78
N PRO A 146 -2.56 0.99 -16.06
CA PRO A 146 -1.31 1.68 -16.39
C PRO A 146 -1.40 3.14 -15.96
N VAL A 147 -0.39 3.59 -15.21
CA VAL A 147 -0.20 4.97 -14.78
C VAL A 147 1.29 5.31 -14.76
N ASP A 148 1.60 6.59 -14.86
CA ASP A 148 2.96 7.12 -14.79
C ASP A 148 3.09 8.21 -13.72
N PHE A 149 4.26 8.85 -13.62
CA PHE A 149 4.50 9.91 -12.65
C PHE A 149 3.76 11.21 -13.00
N GLU A 150 3.50 11.49 -14.28
CA GLU A 150 2.74 12.67 -14.69
C GLU A 150 1.29 12.60 -14.22
N ASP A 151 0.70 11.41 -14.23
CA ASP A 151 -0.65 11.17 -13.72
C ASP A 151 -0.85 11.65 -12.29
N PHE A 152 0.13 11.34 -11.43
CA PHE A 152 0.13 11.76 -10.05
C PHE A 152 0.45 13.26 -9.93
N ALA A 153 1.43 13.75 -10.69
CA ALA A 153 1.82 15.16 -10.68
C ALA A 153 0.65 16.08 -11.09
N LYS A 154 -0.12 15.71 -12.13
CA LYS A 154 -1.29 16.45 -12.63
C LYS A 154 -2.37 16.67 -11.57
N VAL A 155 -2.44 15.80 -10.55
CA VAL A 155 -3.43 15.92 -9.46
C VAL A 155 -2.83 16.50 -8.18
N GLY A 156 -1.57 16.94 -8.21
CA GLY A 156 -0.87 17.58 -7.09
C GLY A 156 -0.11 16.62 -6.17
N VAL A 157 0.17 15.40 -6.61
CA VAL A 157 0.95 14.44 -5.81
C VAL A 157 2.43 14.62 -6.09
N LYS A 158 3.24 14.78 -5.03
CA LYS A 158 4.70 14.81 -5.17
C LYS A 158 5.20 13.50 -5.75
N THR A 159 6.14 13.55 -6.69
CA THR A 159 6.73 12.34 -7.24
C THR A 159 8.24 12.45 -7.42
N LYS A 160 8.92 11.30 -7.53
CA LYS A 160 10.39 11.24 -7.67
C LYS A 160 10.92 11.86 -8.96
N TYR A 161 10.17 11.80 -10.06
CA TYR A 161 10.68 12.22 -11.38
C TYR A 161 9.89 13.35 -12.03
N VAL A 162 8.62 13.55 -11.67
CA VAL A 162 7.77 14.62 -12.21
C VAL A 162 7.11 15.34 -11.05
N MET A 163 7.59 16.54 -10.76
CA MET A 163 7.14 17.30 -9.61
C MET A 163 6.03 18.28 -10.03
N PRO A 164 4.86 18.31 -9.36
CA PRO A 164 3.89 19.40 -9.52
C PRO A 164 4.53 20.76 -9.29
N ARG A 165 3.91 21.82 -9.85
CA ARG A 165 4.23 23.20 -9.46
C ARG A 165 3.96 23.39 -7.97
N GLU A 166 4.73 24.25 -7.31
CA GLU A 166 4.68 24.41 -5.85
C GLU A 166 3.27 24.75 -5.35
N GLU A 167 2.58 25.63 -6.06
CA GLU A 167 1.20 26.04 -5.77
C GLU A 167 0.15 24.93 -5.99
N ASP A 168 0.50 23.90 -6.76
CA ASP A 168 -0.37 22.77 -7.10
C ASP A 168 -0.15 21.55 -6.18
N ILE A 169 0.85 21.58 -5.28
CA ILE A 169 1.18 20.46 -4.37
C ILE A 169 0.04 20.26 -3.35
N LYS A 170 -0.42 19.01 -3.25
CA LYS A 170 -1.53 18.56 -2.38
C LYS A 170 -1.16 17.40 -1.47
N THR A 171 0.11 16.98 -1.44
CA THR A 171 0.57 15.84 -0.64
C THR A 171 1.80 16.16 0.20
N GLU A 172 1.82 15.60 1.42
CA GLU A 172 3.00 15.52 2.27
C GLU A 172 3.92 14.39 1.81
N GLY A 173 3.36 13.24 1.43
CA GLY A 173 4.12 12.11 0.90
C GLY A 173 4.49 12.23 -0.58
N THR A 174 5.29 11.27 -1.04
CA THR A 174 5.88 11.28 -2.39
C THR A 174 5.75 9.90 -3.04
N VAL A 175 5.30 9.84 -4.30
CA VAL A 175 5.33 8.62 -5.11
C VAL A 175 6.74 8.41 -5.67
N VAL A 176 7.40 7.33 -5.27
CA VAL A 176 8.81 7.03 -5.60
C VAL A 176 8.97 5.80 -6.50
N GLY A 177 7.90 5.03 -6.69
CA GLY A 177 7.87 3.87 -7.58
C GLY A 177 6.44 3.55 -8.02
N ILE A 178 6.32 2.93 -9.20
CA ILE A 178 5.04 2.51 -9.78
C ILE A 178 5.21 1.11 -10.36
N VAL A 179 4.30 0.19 -10.09
CA VAL A 179 4.18 -1.11 -10.78
C VAL A 179 2.75 -1.26 -11.26
N SER A 180 2.55 -1.29 -12.57
CA SER A 180 1.22 -1.47 -13.18
C SER A 180 1.02 -2.91 -13.69
N GLY A 181 -0.24 -3.27 -13.98
CA GLY A 181 -0.60 -4.60 -14.47
C GLY A 181 -0.78 -5.67 -13.39
N VAL A 182 -0.84 -5.29 -12.11
CA VAL A 182 -1.16 -6.23 -11.01
C VAL A 182 -2.68 -6.32 -10.86
N ILE A 183 -3.26 -7.45 -11.27
CA ILE A 183 -4.72 -7.64 -11.34
C ILE A 183 -5.27 -8.00 -9.96
N ARG A 184 -6.30 -7.28 -9.51
CA ARG A 184 -6.98 -7.57 -8.25
C ARG A 184 -7.71 -8.91 -8.30
N GLY A 185 -7.67 -9.64 -7.19
CA GLY A 185 -8.37 -10.92 -7.03
C GLY A 185 -7.81 -12.08 -7.85
N GLN A 186 -6.61 -11.91 -8.42
CA GLN A 186 -5.84 -12.98 -9.03
C GLN A 186 -4.52 -13.13 -8.27
N ALA A 187 -3.87 -14.28 -8.43
CA ALA A 187 -2.50 -14.45 -7.94
C ALA A 187 -1.58 -13.45 -8.67
N CYS A 188 -0.63 -12.86 -7.96
CA CYS A 188 0.36 -11.99 -8.57
C CYS A 188 1.35 -12.83 -9.39
N PRO A 189 1.51 -12.58 -10.71
CA PRO A 189 2.48 -13.32 -11.52
C PRO A 189 3.91 -13.14 -11.00
N LYS A 190 4.74 -14.18 -11.13
CA LYS A 190 6.13 -14.14 -10.67
C LYS A 190 6.91 -12.95 -11.23
N GLU A 191 6.78 -12.68 -12.53
CA GLU A 191 7.41 -11.52 -13.18
C GLU A 191 7.05 -10.19 -12.48
N LYS A 192 5.79 -10.04 -12.03
CA LYS A 192 5.35 -8.84 -11.32
C LYS A 192 5.88 -8.78 -9.90
N LEU A 193 5.99 -9.92 -9.21
CA LEU A 193 6.65 -9.99 -7.91
C LEU A 193 8.13 -9.59 -8.04
N ASP A 194 8.83 -10.11 -9.05
CA ASP A 194 10.23 -9.79 -9.32
C ASP A 194 10.39 -8.30 -9.66
N GLU A 195 9.49 -7.72 -10.45
CA GLU A 195 9.44 -6.28 -10.72
C GLU A 195 9.29 -5.47 -9.41
N ILE A 196 8.36 -5.85 -8.54
CA ILE A 196 8.12 -5.18 -7.25
C ILE A 196 9.38 -5.22 -6.38
N ILE A 197 10.03 -6.39 -6.25
CA ILE A 197 11.27 -6.53 -5.46
C ILE A 197 12.40 -5.70 -6.08
N SER A 198 12.52 -5.68 -7.40
CA SER A 198 13.55 -4.89 -8.09
C SER A 198 13.38 -3.38 -7.85
N LYS A 199 12.14 -2.88 -7.74
CA LYS A 199 11.85 -1.47 -7.44
C LYS A 199 12.06 -1.12 -5.97
N ILE A 200 11.76 -2.05 -5.07
CA ILE A 200 11.92 -1.84 -3.62
C ILE A 200 13.40 -1.85 -3.23
N SER A 201 14.19 -2.79 -3.77
CA SER A 201 15.58 -3.00 -3.38
C SER A 201 16.46 -1.74 -3.33
N PRO A 202 16.49 -0.85 -4.33
CA PRO A 202 17.25 0.41 -4.24
C PRO A 202 16.68 1.37 -3.18
N LEU A 203 15.36 1.41 -3.01
CA LEU A 203 14.68 2.27 -2.04
C LEU A 203 14.95 1.84 -0.59
N LEU A 204 15.21 0.55 -0.36
CA LEU A 204 15.61 0.09 0.98
C LEU A 204 16.88 0.79 1.45
N LYS A 205 17.87 0.93 0.57
CA LYS A 205 19.10 1.67 0.88
C LYS A 205 18.83 3.16 1.02
N GLU A 206 18.08 3.74 0.09
CA GLU A 206 17.75 5.17 0.06
C GLU A 206 17.06 5.64 1.36
N TYR A 207 16.19 4.81 1.93
CA TYR A 207 15.42 5.13 3.14
C TYR A 207 15.92 4.44 4.41
N ASN A 208 17.17 3.96 4.43
CA ASN A 208 17.78 3.31 5.61
C ASN A 208 16.92 2.18 6.20
N ILE A 209 16.41 1.33 5.31
CA ILE A 209 15.72 0.08 5.60
C ILE A 209 16.75 -1.07 5.47
N ILE A 210 17.03 -1.73 6.58
CA ILE A 210 18.10 -2.74 6.66
C ILE A 210 17.48 -4.13 6.45
N LYS A 211 17.88 -4.84 5.39
CA LYS A 211 17.58 -6.28 5.23
C LYS A 211 18.33 -7.06 6.32
N LYS A 212 17.71 -8.08 6.93
CA LYS A 212 18.42 -8.97 7.85
C LYS A 212 19.61 -9.63 7.11
N ARG A 213 20.74 -9.77 7.79
CA ARG A 213 21.83 -10.67 7.36
C ARG A 213 21.65 -11.99 8.09
N ILE A 214 21.80 -13.10 7.38
CA ILE A 214 21.93 -14.45 7.97
C ILE A 214 23.33 -14.56 8.56
#